data_AF-A0A8B8ELW3-F1
#
_entry.id   AF-A0A8B8ELW3-F1
#
_cell.length_a   1.000
_cell.length_b   1.000
_cell.length_c   1.000
_cell.angle_alpha   90.00
_cell.angle_beta   90.00
_cell.angle_gamma   90.00
#
_symmetry.space_group_name_H-M   'P 1'
#
loop_
_entity.id
_entity.type
_entity.pdbx_description
1 polymer ?
#
loop_
_entity_poly.entity_id
_entity_poly.type
_entity_poly.pdbx_seq_one_letter_code
_entity_poly.pdbx_strand_id
1 'polypeptide(L)'
;MMIFFLERTQYSYIEFLHVVEQLISFRTPSTQCQIIMLQKCTATILQRYAFTLHDMCTYISGGNKQMHIAVKMSCYMLKLAAKFGFVSDLLYIAMYFYKAFRHREALTVIEMTKARLTQPGLMYWDHVDPEKYTEAVGGRSWSYKLKHAVARNIKLYNHICYINELLPEQQSSTLNHELLLLIPPFILLHLLEFLCCRHVDPMKAQAALDDLQVLVHHDQGVLVPVLFRDISWEILGICQQMTGNHEAALYSYTQSLRQFPFHKIHTATTHRIQELQERQLHTY
;
A
#
# COMPACT_ATOMS: atom_id res chain seq x y z
N MET A 1 -21.69 13.65 -2.99
CA MET A 1 -20.28 13.24 -2.79
C MET A 1 -19.73 13.63 -1.42
N MET A 2 -19.90 14.88 -0.95
CA MET A 2 -19.51 15.29 0.41
C MET A 2 -20.32 14.58 1.53
N ILE A 3 -21.61 14.32 1.29
CA ILE A 3 -22.49 13.56 2.20
C ILE A 3 -22.04 12.09 2.32
N PHE A 4 -21.70 11.45 1.20
CA PHE A 4 -21.10 10.10 1.17
C PHE A 4 -19.73 10.03 1.87
N PHE A 5 -18.97 11.13 1.85
CA PHE A 5 -17.68 11.23 2.53
C PHE A 5 -17.84 11.31 4.06
N LEU A 6 -18.83 12.06 4.54
CA LEU A 6 -19.18 12.13 5.97
C LEU A 6 -19.74 10.80 6.50
N GLU A 7 -20.63 10.15 5.75
CA GLU A 7 -21.17 8.82 6.09
C GLU A 7 -20.11 7.71 6.12
N ARG A 8 -18.98 7.85 5.41
CA ARG A 8 -17.93 6.81 5.36
C ARG A 8 -16.71 7.10 6.22
N THR A 9 -16.48 8.36 6.62
CA THR A 9 -15.67 8.65 7.81
C THR A 9 -16.29 8.04 9.07
N GLN A 10 -17.63 7.91 9.14
CA GLN A 10 -18.31 7.20 10.24
C GLN A 10 -17.91 5.72 10.32
N TYR A 11 -17.67 5.02 9.20
CA TYR A 11 -17.23 3.61 9.25
C TYR A 11 -15.86 3.45 9.94
N SER A 12 -14.92 4.39 9.75
CA SER A 12 -13.63 4.39 10.48
C SER A 12 -13.81 4.61 11.98
N TYR A 13 -14.81 5.41 12.38
CA TYR A 13 -15.15 5.61 13.78
C TYR A 13 -15.87 4.39 14.37
N ILE A 14 -16.76 3.75 13.63
CA ILE A 14 -17.48 2.56 14.08
C ILE A 14 -16.50 1.39 14.30
N GLU A 15 -15.55 1.17 13.39
CA GLU A 15 -14.48 0.17 13.58
C GLU A 15 -13.64 0.49 14.84
N PHE A 16 -13.28 1.76 15.05
CA PHE A 16 -12.53 2.17 16.25
C PHE A 16 -13.35 1.99 17.53
N LEU A 17 -14.61 2.42 17.53
CA LEU A 17 -15.52 2.31 18.67
C LEU A 17 -15.79 0.85 19.01
N HIS A 18 -15.91 -0.03 18.02
CA HIS A 18 -16.09 -1.46 18.24
C HIS A 18 -14.84 -2.09 18.86
N VAL A 19 -13.63 -1.71 18.41
CA VAL A 19 -12.40 -2.16 19.06
C VAL A 19 -12.30 -1.63 20.49
N VAL A 20 -12.62 -0.36 20.72
CA VAL A 20 -12.66 0.24 22.07
C VAL A 20 -13.68 -0.47 22.96
N GLU A 21 -14.86 -0.77 22.45
CA GLU A 21 -15.92 -1.53 23.13
C GLU A 21 -15.46 -2.94 23.50
N GLN A 22 -14.86 -3.68 22.55
CA GLN A 22 -14.27 -4.98 22.81
C GLN A 22 -13.22 -4.89 23.92
N LEU A 23 -12.32 -3.92 23.86
CA LEU A 23 -11.28 -3.69 24.87
C LEU A 23 -11.87 -3.39 26.27
N ILE A 24 -12.97 -2.63 26.34
CA ILE A 24 -13.69 -2.33 27.59
C ILE A 24 -14.39 -3.59 28.14
N SER A 25 -14.92 -4.44 27.27
CA SER A 25 -15.68 -5.64 27.65
C SER A 25 -14.82 -6.79 28.20
N PHE A 26 -13.52 -6.84 27.86
CA PHE A 26 -12.57 -7.82 28.39
C PHE A 26 -12.20 -7.51 29.87
N ARG A 27 -12.87 -8.16 30.82
CA ARG A 27 -12.53 -8.12 32.27
C ARG A 27 -11.46 -9.15 32.63
N THR A 28 -10.17 -8.92 32.36
CA THR A 28 -9.03 -9.65 32.99
C THR A 28 -7.68 -9.00 32.61
N PRO A 29 -6.54 -9.32 33.29
CA PRO A 29 -5.54 -8.34 33.69
C PRO A 29 -4.83 -7.68 32.51
N SER A 30 -4.66 -6.37 32.65
CA SER A 30 -4.01 -5.46 31.70
C SER A 30 -2.65 -5.98 31.20
N THR A 31 -2.08 -5.56 30.07
CA THR A 31 -2.27 -4.27 29.37
C THR A 31 -1.70 -4.30 27.94
N GLN A 32 -0.75 -5.20 27.61
CA GLN A 32 0.16 -4.98 26.47
C GLN A 32 -0.42 -5.32 25.09
N CYS A 33 -1.11 -6.46 24.92
CA CYS A 33 -1.75 -6.80 23.64
C CYS A 33 -2.87 -5.82 23.29
N GLN A 34 -3.65 -5.41 24.28
CA GLN A 34 -4.70 -4.40 24.14
C GLN A 34 -4.12 -3.04 23.73
N ILE A 35 -3.04 -2.59 24.39
CA ILE A 35 -2.32 -1.36 23.99
C ILE A 35 -1.82 -1.47 22.56
N ILE A 36 -1.26 -2.62 22.17
CA ILE A 36 -0.76 -2.83 20.80
C ILE A 36 -1.91 -2.78 19.79
N MET A 37 -3.04 -3.43 20.08
CA MET A 37 -4.23 -3.37 19.22
C MET A 37 -4.72 -1.93 19.09
N LEU A 38 -4.82 -1.20 20.20
CA LEU A 38 -5.22 0.21 20.19
C LEU A 38 -4.24 1.06 19.37
N GLN A 39 -2.93 0.90 19.58
CA GLN A 39 -1.86 1.56 18.81
C GLN A 39 -1.99 1.28 17.31
N LYS A 40 -2.31 0.03 16.93
CA LYS A 40 -2.54 -0.34 15.53
C LYS A 40 -3.80 0.28 14.95
N CYS A 41 -4.91 0.25 15.66
CA CYS A 41 -6.13 0.92 15.25
C CYS A 41 -5.89 2.43 15.08
N THR A 42 -5.21 3.07 16.03
CA THR A 42 -4.79 4.47 15.92
C THR A 42 -3.94 4.71 14.67
N ALA A 43 -2.95 3.85 14.39
CA ALA A 43 -2.13 3.97 13.19
C ALA A 43 -2.95 3.90 11.90
N THR A 44 -3.88 2.93 11.80
CA THR A 44 -4.76 2.79 10.63
C THR A 44 -5.68 4.00 10.45
N ILE A 45 -6.24 4.54 11.53
CA ILE A 45 -7.05 5.76 11.47
C ILE A 45 -6.22 6.94 10.99
N LEU A 46 -5.05 7.17 11.61
CA LEU A 46 -4.15 8.25 11.21
C LEU A 46 -3.74 8.15 9.73
N GLN A 47 -3.45 6.94 9.24
CA GLN A 47 -3.18 6.69 7.83
C GLN A 47 -4.37 7.10 6.96
N ARG A 48 -5.57 6.56 7.22
CA ARG A 48 -6.78 6.88 6.45
C ARG A 48 -7.04 8.39 6.42
N TYR A 49 -7.05 9.04 7.59
CA TYR A 49 -7.27 10.48 7.70
C TYR A 49 -6.26 11.31 6.92
N ALA A 50 -4.98 10.92 6.92
CA ALA A 50 -3.95 11.64 6.18
C ALA A 50 -4.24 11.68 4.67
N PHE A 51 -4.67 10.56 4.08
CA PHE A 51 -5.01 10.50 2.65
C PHE A 51 -6.35 11.19 2.36
N THR A 52 -7.37 10.91 3.16
CA THR A 52 -8.70 11.53 3.05
C THR A 52 -8.63 13.06 3.13
N LEU A 53 -7.84 13.61 4.07
CA LEU A 53 -7.66 15.05 4.23
C LEU A 53 -7.02 15.70 2.99
N HIS A 54 -6.01 15.03 2.41
CA HIS A 54 -5.35 15.50 1.19
C HIS A 54 -6.34 15.54 0.01
N ASP A 55 -7.14 14.49 -0.17
CA ASP A 55 -8.16 14.44 -1.23
C ASP A 55 -9.22 15.53 -1.06
N MET A 56 -9.71 15.73 0.16
CA MET A 56 -10.68 16.79 0.46
C MET A 56 -10.14 18.18 0.10
N CYS A 57 -8.90 18.51 0.50
CA CYS A 57 -8.32 19.82 0.23
C CYS A 57 -8.03 20.06 -1.26
N THR A 58 -7.70 18.99 -2.00
CA THR A 58 -7.49 19.05 -3.44
C THR A 58 -8.81 19.27 -4.18
N TYR A 59 -9.90 18.60 -3.75
CA TYR A 59 -11.21 18.69 -4.39
C TYR A 59 -11.95 20.01 -4.10
N ILE A 60 -11.87 20.51 -2.87
CA ILE A 60 -12.67 21.67 -2.41
C ILE A 60 -12.06 23.02 -2.90
N SER A 61 -11.04 23.00 -3.77
CA SER A 61 -10.30 24.20 -4.20
C SER A 61 -9.82 25.01 -2.98
N GLY A 62 -9.29 24.32 -1.96
CA GLY A 62 -8.70 24.99 -0.82
C GLY A 62 -7.51 25.82 -1.29
N GLY A 63 -7.53 27.14 -1.07
CA GLY A 63 -6.41 28.00 -1.47
C GLY A 63 -5.08 27.49 -0.91
N ASN A 64 -3.95 27.84 -1.55
CA ASN A 64 -2.61 27.29 -1.28
C ASN A 64 -2.23 27.14 0.22
N LYS A 65 -2.74 28.04 1.08
CA LYS A 65 -2.56 27.98 2.54
C LYS A 65 -3.21 26.74 3.19
N GLN A 66 -4.43 26.40 2.82
CA GLN A 66 -5.14 25.24 3.36
C GLN A 66 -4.48 23.94 2.92
N MET A 67 -4.05 23.86 1.65
CA MET A 67 -3.30 22.72 1.13
C MET A 67 -1.99 22.50 1.91
N HIS A 68 -1.23 23.57 2.17
CA HIS A 68 -0.01 23.48 2.97
C HIS A 68 -0.25 22.97 4.39
N ILE A 69 -1.31 23.44 5.05
CA ILE A 69 -1.70 22.97 6.39
C ILE A 69 -2.07 21.49 6.33
N ALA A 70 -2.89 21.08 5.36
CA ALA A 70 -3.31 19.70 5.19
C ALA A 70 -2.12 18.76 4.96
N VAL A 71 -1.16 19.15 4.12
CA VAL A 71 0.08 18.40 3.89
C VAL A 71 0.89 18.24 5.17
N LYS A 72 1.06 19.32 5.95
CA LYS A 72 1.77 19.26 7.23
C LYS A 72 1.08 18.33 8.24
N MET A 73 -0.24 18.44 8.39
CA MET A 73 -1.00 17.59 9.32
C MET A 73 -0.93 16.12 8.90
N SER A 74 -1.11 15.83 7.61
CA SER A 74 -1.04 14.47 7.06
C SER A 74 0.34 13.85 7.28
N CYS A 75 1.42 14.61 7.03
CA CYS A 75 2.78 14.16 7.32
C CYS A 75 2.99 13.85 8.80
N TYR A 76 2.45 14.68 9.70
CA TYR A 76 2.51 14.43 11.14
C TYR A 76 1.74 13.16 11.53
N MET A 77 0.51 12.98 11.03
CA MET A 77 -0.32 11.80 11.27
C MET A 77 0.40 10.53 10.80
N LEU A 78 0.98 10.52 9.60
CA LEU A 78 1.68 9.35 9.07
C LEU A 78 2.99 9.06 9.83
N LYS A 79 3.76 10.08 10.20
CA LYS A 79 4.95 9.90 11.07
C LYS A 79 4.56 9.34 12.43
N LEU A 80 3.43 9.77 13.00
CA LEU A 80 2.91 9.23 14.25
C LEU A 80 2.43 7.78 14.07
N ALA A 81 1.68 7.48 13.02
CA ALA A 81 1.25 6.12 12.68
C ALA A 81 2.43 5.16 12.56
N ALA A 82 3.51 5.57 11.87
CA ALA A 82 4.72 4.76 11.72
C ALA A 82 5.47 4.48 13.04
N LYS A 83 5.24 5.25 14.12
CA LYS A 83 5.81 4.92 15.45
C LYS A 83 5.18 3.67 16.05
N PHE A 84 3.91 3.42 15.72
CA PHE A 84 3.13 2.27 16.15
C PHE A 84 3.05 1.17 15.09
N GLY A 85 3.61 1.45 13.91
CA GLY A 85 3.48 0.67 12.69
C GLY A 85 4.40 -0.55 12.61
N PHE A 86 4.17 -1.34 11.58
CA PHE A 86 5.10 -2.37 11.12
C PHE A 86 6.22 -1.73 10.28
N VAL A 87 7.24 -2.51 9.92
CA VAL A 87 8.27 -2.05 8.97
C VAL A 87 7.62 -1.58 7.65
N SER A 88 6.65 -2.35 7.18
CA SER A 88 5.89 -2.06 5.95
C SER A 88 5.06 -0.77 6.02
N ASP A 89 4.66 -0.30 7.21
CA ASP A 89 3.81 0.90 7.34
C ASP A 89 4.55 2.19 6.96
N LEU A 90 5.88 2.16 6.85
CA LEU A 90 6.67 3.25 6.26
C LEU A 90 6.29 3.52 4.80
N LEU A 91 5.78 2.51 4.08
CA LEU A 91 5.33 2.67 2.70
C LEU A 91 4.12 3.61 2.57
N TYR A 92 3.30 3.78 3.62
CA TYR A 92 2.25 4.80 3.61
C TYR A 92 2.83 6.23 3.58
N ILE A 93 3.99 6.46 4.20
CA ILE A 93 4.68 7.75 4.13
C ILE A 93 5.22 7.96 2.70
N ALA A 94 5.88 6.95 2.13
CA ALA A 94 6.40 7.03 0.77
C ALA A 94 5.28 7.28 -0.26
N MET A 95 4.18 6.54 -0.14
CA MET A 95 2.97 6.69 -0.95
C MET A 95 2.36 8.08 -0.83
N TYR A 96 2.29 8.62 0.39
CA TYR A 96 1.80 9.98 0.59
C TYR A 96 2.72 11.03 -0.06
N PHE A 97 4.03 10.87 0.05
CA PHE A 97 4.97 11.76 -0.64
C PHE A 97 4.88 11.64 -2.15
N TYR A 98 4.68 10.44 -2.70
CA TYR A 98 4.38 10.26 -4.11
C TYR A 98 3.12 11.05 -4.52
N LYS A 99 2.01 10.86 -3.79
CA LYS A 99 0.74 11.57 -4.04
C LYS A 99 0.87 13.10 -3.94
N ALA A 100 1.73 13.58 -3.04
CA ALA A 100 2.04 15.00 -2.88
C ALA A 100 3.13 15.52 -3.83
N PHE A 101 3.53 14.76 -4.85
CA PHE A 101 4.59 15.09 -5.84
C PHE A 101 5.98 15.35 -5.23
N ARG A 102 6.25 14.80 -4.04
CA ARG A 102 7.53 14.90 -3.31
C ARG A 102 8.39 13.67 -3.58
N HIS A 103 8.66 13.40 -4.86
CA HIS A 103 9.28 12.16 -5.33
C HIS A 103 10.64 11.86 -4.67
N ARG A 104 11.50 12.86 -4.47
CA ARG A 104 12.80 12.67 -3.79
C ARG A 104 12.64 12.21 -2.34
N GLU A 105 11.67 12.77 -1.62
CA GLU A 105 11.41 12.37 -0.22
C GLU A 105 10.77 10.99 -0.14
N ALA A 106 9.90 10.65 -1.10
CA ALA A 106 9.38 9.30 -1.23
C ALA A 106 10.52 8.28 -1.43
N LEU A 107 11.47 8.57 -2.33
CA LEU A 107 12.63 7.71 -2.59
C LEU A 107 13.50 7.53 -1.34
N THR A 108 13.77 8.58 -0.57
CA THR A 108 14.51 8.44 0.70
C THR A 108 13.79 7.51 1.69
N VAL A 109 12.46 7.61 1.81
CA VAL A 109 11.68 6.70 2.66
C VAL A 109 11.70 5.27 2.12
N ILE A 110 11.63 5.10 0.79
CA ILE A 110 11.72 3.80 0.12
C ILE A 110 13.07 3.13 0.41
N GLU A 111 14.19 3.84 0.21
CA GLU A 111 15.54 3.33 0.48
C GLU A 111 15.69 2.89 1.94
N MET A 112 15.22 3.71 2.89
CA MET A 112 15.20 3.36 4.31
C MET A 112 14.33 2.13 4.61
N THR A 113 13.20 2.00 3.92
CA THR A 113 12.26 0.88 4.12
C THR A 113 12.84 -0.40 3.52
N LYS A 114 13.42 -0.34 2.32
CA LYS A 114 14.12 -1.45 1.65
C LYS A 114 15.24 -2.00 2.53
N ALA A 115 16.05 -1.14 3.15
CA ALA A 115 17.09 -1.53 4.08
C ALA A 115 16.58 -2.20 5.37
N ARG A 116 15.32 -1.93 5.78
CA ARG A 116 14.69 -2.58 6.93
C ARG A 116 14.00 -3.89 6.59
N LEU A 117 13.43 -3.98 5.39
CA LEU A 117 12.80 -5.21 4.89
C LEU A 117 13.84 -6.29 4.53
N THR A 118 15.12 -5.94 4.45
CA THR A 118 16.23 -6.88 4.20
C THR A 118 16.97 -7.28 5.49
N GLN A 119 16.54 -6.78 6.66
CA GLN A 119 17.20 -7.11 7.92
C GLN A 119 17.01 -8.59 8.29
N PRO A 120 18.05 -9.23 8.87
CA PRO A 120 17.92 -10.55 9.46
C PRO A 120 16.77 -10.61 10.48
N GLY A 121 16.01 -11.70 10.45
CA GLY A 121 14.89 -11.89 11.37
C GLY A 121 13.64 -11.07 11.01
N LEU A 122 13.50 -10.54 9.79
CA LEU A 122 12.19 -10.04 9.35
C LEU A 122 11.18 -11.19 9.32
N MET A 123 10.03 -10.99 9.96
CA MET A 123 8.85 -11.84 9.90
C MET A 123 7.83 -11.24 8.92
N TYR A 124 7.46 -12.00 7.90
CA TYR A 124 6.38 -11.66 6.98
C TYR A 124 5.46 -12.85 6.80
N TRP A 125 4.17 -12.67 7.16
CA TRP A 125 3.24 -13.79 7.35
C TRP A 125 3.80 -14.81 8.33
N ASP A 126 3.94 -16.05 7.89
CA ASP A 126 4.45 -17.18 8.66
C ASP A 126 5.92 -17.46 8.29
N HIS A 127 6.51 -16.65 7.41
CA HIS A 127 7.90 -16.78 6.98
C HIS A 127 8.81 -15.96 7.89
N VAL A 128 9.61 -16.67 8.68
CA VAL A 128 10.66 -16.10 9.52
C VAL A 128 11.72 -17.16 9.80
N ASP A 129 12.98 -16.76 9.80
CA ASP A 129 14.10 -17.55 10.33
C ASP A 129 14.10 -17.41 11.87
N PRO A 130 13.75 -18.46 12.64
CA PRO A 130 13.58 -18.34 14.09
C PRO A 130 14.87 -17.96 14.82
N GLU A 131 16.02 -18.41 14.33
CA GLU A 131 17.32 -18.15 14.94
C GLU A 131 17.69 -16.68 14.76
N LYS A 132 17.63 -16.19 13.51
CA LYS A 132 17.90 -14.78 13.19
C LYS A 132 16.90 -13.83 13.85
N TYR A 133 15.62 -14.23 13.96
CA TYR A 133 14.61 -13.46 14.69
C TYR A 133 14.94 -13.35 16.17
N THR A 134 15.30 -14.47 16.80
CA THR A 134 15.63 -14.50 18.22
C THR A 134 16.89 -13.70 18.52
N GLU A 135 17.90 -13.81 17.66
CA GLU A 135 19.13 -13.00 17.75
C GLU A 135 18.82 -11.50 17.62
N ALA A 136 18.06 -11.10 16.60
CA ALA A 136 17.78 -9.70 16.33
C ALA A 136 16.87 -9.04 17.39
N VAL A 137 15.83 -9.76 17.84
CA VAL A 137 14.74 -9.15 18.64
C VAL A 137 14.22 -9.99 19.81
N GLY A 138 14.77 -11.17 20.11
CA GLY A 138 14.23 -12.14 21.08
C GLY A 138 13.84 -11.55 22.44
N GLY A 139 14.72 -10.76 23.06
CA GLY A 139 14.51 -10.08 24.35
C GLY A 139 13.87 -8.69 24.28
N ARG A 140 13.45 -8.22 23.10
CA ARG A 140 12.86 -6.88 22.92
C ARG A 140 11.35 -6.88 23.21
N SER A 141 10.82 -5.70 23.52
CA SER A 141 9.38 -5.51 23.71
C SER A 141 8.60 -5.78 22.43
N TRP A 142 7.31 -6.14 22.55
CA TRP A 142 6.44 -6.37 21.40
C TRP A 142 6.38 -5.18 20.44
N SER A 143 6.21 -3.95 20.95
CA SER A 143 6.20 -2.76 20.11
C SER A 143 7.50 -2.59 19.31
N TYR A 144 8.64 -2.95 19.91
CA TYR A 144 9.93 -2.94 19.21
C TYR A 144 9.95 -4.01 18.10
N LYS A 145 9.56 -5.26 18.42
CA LYS A 145 9.48 -6.36 17.46
C LYS A 145 8.61 -5.98 16.26
N LEU A 146 7.42 -5.42 16.50
CA LEU A 146 6.51 -5.00 15.42
C LEU A 146 7.14 -3.95 14.51
N LYS A 147 7.80 -2.95 15.09
CA LYS A 147 8.39 -1.83 14.35
C LYS A 147 9.63 -2.19 13.54
N HIS A 148 10.39 -3.19 13.99
CA HIS A 148 11.73 -3.47 13.47
C HIS A 148 11.85 -4.83 12.77
N ALA A 149 10.99 -5.79 13.06
CA ALA A 149 11.12 -7.17 12.59
C ALA A 149 9.82 -7.76 12.04
N VAL A 150 8.76 -6.95 11.84
CA VAL A 150 7.50 -7.45 11.27
C VAL A 150 7.09 -6.61 10.08
N ALA A 151 6.71 -7.27 8.99
CA ALA A 151 6.03 -6.69 7.85
C ALA A 151 4.65 -7.32 7.67
N ARG A 152 3.70 -6.54 7.13
CA ARG A 152 2.35 -6.99 6.77
C ARG A 152 1.97 -6.41 5.41
N ASN A 153 0.95 -7.01 4.79
CA ASN A 153 0.35 -6.45 3.58
C ASN A 153 -0.21 -5.06 3.84
N ILE A 154 -0.10 -4.21 2.83
CA ILE A 154 -0.59 -2.86 2.85
C ILE A 154 -2.06 -2.88 2.46
N LYS A 155 -2.90 -2.26 3.29
CA LYS A 155 -4.35 -2.15 3.06
C LYS A 155 -4.66 -0.84 2.36
N LEU A 156 -5.17 -0.91 1.14
CA LEU A 156 -5.70 0.25 0.43
C LEU A 156 -7.23 0.17 0.38
N TYR A 157 -7.90 0.89 1.27
CA TYR A 157 -9.37 0.96 1.26
C TYR A 157 -9.89 1.60 -0.03
N ASN A 158 -10.82 0.94 -0.71
CA ASN A 158 -11.23 1.33 -2.06
C ASN A 158 -11.91 2.70 -2.16
N HIS A 159 -12.43 3.22 -1.04
CA HIS A 159 -13.08 4.54 -0.98
C HIS A 159 -12.09 5.70 -0.78
N ILE A 160 -10.80 5.42 -0.63
CA ILE A 160 -9.74 6.43 -0.46
C ILE A 160 -8.82 6.35 -1.68
N CYS A 161 -8.51 7.50 -2.28
CA CYS A 161 -7.59 7.56 -3.41
C CYS A 161 -6.14 7.57 -2.89
N TYR A 162 -5.52 6.40 -2.82
CA TYR A 162 -4.14 6.28 -2.35
C TYR A 162 -3.12 6.59 -3.45
N ILE A 163 -3.27 5.93 -4.60
CA ILE A 163 -2.41 6.00 -5.78
C ILE A 163 -3.33 6.04 -7.00
N ASN A 164 -3.17 7.05 -7.86
CA ASN A 164 -4.09 7.26 -8.99
C ASN A 164 -4.01 6.13 -10.02
N GLU A 165 -2.84 5.52 -10.17
CA GLU A 165 -2.57 4.43 -11.11
C GLU A 165 -3.41 3.17 -10.80
N LEU A 166 -3.85 3.00 -9.55
CA LEU A 166 -4.66 1.88 -9.07
C LEU A 166 -6.16 2.21 -8.95
N LEU A 167 -6.59 3.39 -9.40
CA LEU A 167 -7.98 3.81 -9.26
C LEU A 167 -8.97 2.90 -10.00
N PRO A 168 -8.71 2.44 -11.25
CA PRO A 168 -9.60 1.49 -11.92
C PRO A 168 -9.78 0.18 -11.13
N GLU A 169 -8.71 -0.33 -10.52
CA GLU A 169 -8.71 -1.55 -9.73
C GLU A 169 -9.53 -1.38 -8.44
N GLN A 170 -9.37 -0.25 -7.74
CA GLN A 170 -10.18 0.08 -6.55
C GLN A 170 -11.68 0.20 -6.90
N GLN A 171 -12.00 0.77 -8.07
CA GLN A 171 -13.39 0.89 -8.54
C GLN A 171 -13.98 -0.48 -8.89
N SER A 172 -13.26 -1.30 -9.67
CA SER A 172 -13.68 -2.67 -10.00
C SER A 172 -13.89 -3.50 -8.73
N SER A 173 -12.96 -3.43 -7.78
CA SER A 173 -13.04 -4.12 -6.50
C SER A 173 -14.29 -3.70 -5.70
N THR A 174 -14.57 -2.39 -5.62
CA THR A 174 -15.78 -1.85 -4.96
C THR A 174 -17.07 -2.35 -5.59
N LEU A 175 -17.16 -2.35 -6.93
CA LEU A 175 -18.35 -2.81 -7.65
C LEU A 175 -18.62 -4.30 -7.42
N ASN A 176 -17.59 -5.07 -7.08
CA ASN A 176 -17.67 -6.48 -6.76
C ASN A 176 -17.71 -6.76 -5.24
N HIS A 177 -18.14 -5.78 -4.44
CA HIS A 177 -18.36 -5.87 -3.00
C HIS A 177 -17.11 -6.06 -2.13
N GLU A 178 -15.92 -5.86 -2.68
CA GLU A 178 -14.67 -5.84 -1.91
C GLU A 178 -14.39 -4.44 -1.32
N LEU A 179 -13.89 -4.41 -0.09
CA LEU A 179 -13.70 -3.16 0.66
C LEU A 179 -12.31 -2.53 0.47
N LEU A 180 -11.31 -3.33 0.10
CA LEU A 180 -9.91 -2.90 0.05
C LEU A 180 -9.07 -3.78 -0.90
N LEU A 181 -7.93 -3.24 -1.30
CA LEU A 181 -6.84 -4.01 -1.92
C LEU A 181 -5.78 -4.38 -0.86
N LEU A 182 -5.31 -5.63 -0.86
CA LEU A 182 -4.19 -6.11 -0.05
C LEU A 182 -2.95 -6.26 -0.93
N ILE A 183 -2.04 -5.30 -0.81
CA ILE A 183 -0.82 -5.29 -1.63
C ILE A 183 0.36 -5.82 -0.79
N PRO A 184 1.10 -6.84 -1.28
CA PRO A 184 2.35 -7.25 -0.64
C PRO A 184 3.33 -6.07 -0.54
N PRO A 185 4.03 -5.87 0.60
CA PRO A 185 4.83 -4.68 0.82
C PRO A 185 5.98 -4.55 -0.19
N PHE A 186 6.56 -5.67 -0.63
CA PHE A 186 7.63 -5.69 -1.63
C PHE A 186 7.16 -5.22 -3.02
N ILE A 187 5.95 -5.64 -3.42
CA ILE A 187 5.31 -5.20 -4.67
C ILE A 187 5.05 -3.70 -4.63
N LEU A 188 4.44 -3.20 -3.55
CA LEU A 188 4.18 -1.77 -3.40
C LEU A 188 5.48 -0.95 -3.35
N LEU A 189 6.52 -1.47 -2.70
CA LEU A 189 7.81 -0.80 -2.62
C LEU A 189 8.38 -0.56 -4.02
N HIS A 190 8.44 -1.59 -4.86
CA HIS A 190 8.96 -1.42 -6.23
C HIS A 190 8.03 -0.59 -7.13
N LEU A 191 6.70 -0.69 -6.97
CA LEU A 191 5.76 0.23 -7.64
C LEU A 191 6.07 1.70 -7.30
N LEU A 192 6.17 2.04 -6.01
CA LEU A 192 6.44 3.42 -5.58
C LEU A 192 7.82 3.90 -6.02
N GLU A 193 8.82 3.01 -5.99
CA GLU A 193 10.18 3.31 -6.47
C GLU A 193 10.17 3.61 -7.97
N PHE A 194 9.55 2.76 -8.78
CA PHE A 194 9.36 2.98 -10.21
C PHE A 194 8.66 4.31 -10.49
N LEU A 195 7.50 4.54 -9.87
CA LEU A 195 6.70 5.75 -10.08
C LEU A 195 7.49 7.02 -9.71
N CYS A 196 8.21 7.02 -8.59
CA CYS A 196 9.00 8.17 -8.17
C CYS A 196 10.23 8.38 -9.06
N CYS A 197 10.95 7.31 -9.41
CA CYS A 197 12.15 7.39 -10.24
C CYS A 197 11.83 7.90 -11.65
N ARG A 198 10.66 7.63 -12.23
CA ARG A 198 10.27 8.20 -13.53
C ARG A 198 10.32 9.73 -13.58
N HIS A 199 10.17 10.39 -12.44
CA HIS A 199 10.24 11.85 -12.32
C HIS A 199 11.59 12.40 -11.87
N VAL A 200 12.55 11.53 -11.52
CA VAL A 200 13.84 11.93 -10.93
C VAL A 200 15.02 11.36 -11.70
N ASP A 201 14.98 10.08 -12.04
CA ASP A 201 16.05 9.29 -12.68
C ASP A 201 15.44 8.11 -13.46
N PRO A 202 15.27 8.23 -14.80
CA PRO A 202 14.69 7.17 -15.63
C PRO A 202 15.47 5.85 -15.62
N MET A 203 16.80 5.88 -15.41
CA MET A 203 17.61 4.66 -15.35
C MET A 203 17.26 3.85 -14.09
N LYS A 204 17.09 4.54 -12.95
CA LYS A 204 16.59 3.90 -11.73
C LYS A 204 15.15 3.43 -11.83
N ALA A 205 14.33 4.09 -12.66
CA ALA A 205 12.96 3.62 -12.90
C ALA A 205 12.98 2.27 -13.59
N GLN A 206 13.81 2.09 -14.62
CA GLN A 206 13.94 0.80 -15.29
C GLN A 206 14.43 -0.29 -14.34
N ALA A 207 15.46 -0.01 -13.53
CA ALA A 207 15.95 -0.97 -12.55
C ALA A 207 14.87 -1.40 -11.53
N ALA A 208 14.04 -0.46 -11.05
CA ALA A 208 12.94 -0.78 -10.15
C ALA A 208 11.85 -1.64 -10.83
N LEU A 209 11.61 -1.44 -12.12
CA LEU A 209 10.70 -2.28 -12.91
C LEU A 209 11.27 -3.69 -13.12
N ASP A 210 12.57 -3.80 -13.41
CA ASP A 210 13.24 -5.08 -13.57
C ASP A 210 13.20 -5.90 -12.26
N ASP A 211 13.45 -5.24 -11.11
CA ASP A 211 13.31 -5.85 -9.79
C ASP A 211 11.88 -6.33 -9.53
N LEU A 212 10.87 -5.50 -9.84
CA LEU A 212 9.46 -5.87 -9.72
C LEU A 212 9.12 -7.09 -10.60
N GLN A 213 9.64 -7.12 -11.83
CA GLN A 213 9.43 -8.23 -12.76
C GLN A 213 10.05 -9.52 -12.22
N VAL A 214 11.30 -9.47 -11.74
CA VAL A 214 11.96 -10.63 -11.13
C VAL A 214 11.14 -11.15 -9.95
N LEU A 215 10.67 -10.25 -9.09
CA LEU A 215 9.88 -10.60 -7.91
C LEU A 215 8.55 -11.28 -8.29
N VAL A 216 7.79 -10.69 -9.22
CA VAL A 216 6.46 -11.22 -9.62
C VAL A 216 6.59 -12.56 -10.37
N HIS A 217 7.61 -12.74 -11.21
CA HIS A 217 7.80 -13.95 -11.99
C HIS A 217 8.37 -15.13 -11.17
N HIS A 218 9.31 -14.87 -10.25
CA HIS A 218 10.13 -15.93 -9.66
C HIS A 218 9.83 -16.22 -8.19
N ASP A 219 9.14 -15.33 -7.47
CA ASP A 219 8.82 -15.56 -6.07
C ASP A 219 7.90 -16.77 -5.88
N GLN A 220 8.29 -17.68 -5.00
CA GLN A 220 7.60 -18.95 -4.75
C GLN A 220 6.47 -18.82 -3.71
N GLY A 221 5.93 -17.61 -3.50
CA GLY A 221 4.86 -17.36 -2.52
C GLY A 221 5.36 -16.83 -1.17
N VAL A 222 6.65 -16.48 -1.06
CA VAL A 222 7.26 -16.01 0.18
C VAL A 222 7.06 -14.51 0.33
N LEU A 223 7.51 -13.72 -0.65
CA LEU A 223 7.38 -12.26 -0.66
C LEU A 223 6.13 -11.80 -1.42
N VAL A 224 5.60 -12.66 -2.31
CA VAL A 224 4.39 -12.44 -3.09
C VAL A 224 3.42 -13.60 -2.82
N PRO A 225 2.64 -13.53 -1.72
CA PRO A 225 1.75 -14.63 -1.35
C PRO A 225 0.80 -14.97 -2.50
N VAL A 226 0.58 -16.27 -2.72
CA VAL A 226 -0.20 -16.79 -3.85
C VAL A 226 -1.59 -16.15 -3.95
N LEU A 227 -2.22 -15.88 -2.81
CA LEU A 227 -3.54 -15.25 -2.72
C LEU A 227 -3.60 -13.81 -3.30
N PHE A 228 -2.48 -13.10 -3.39
CA PHE A 228 -2.43 -11.70 -3.85
C PHE A 228 -1.67 -11.56 -5.18
N ARG A 229 -1.51 -12.65 -5.92
CA ARG A 229 -0.80 -12.62 -7.21
C ARG A 229 -1.60 -11.88 -8.28
N ASP A 230 -2.93 -11.88 -8.22
CA ASP A 230 -3.79 -11.10 -9.13
C ASP A 230 -3.39 -9.62 -9.15
N ILE A 231 -3.37 -8.95 -8.00
CA ILE A 231 -2.97 -7.54 -7.90
C ILE A 231 -1.47 -7.34 -8.18
N SER A 232 -0.63 -8.33 -7.91
CA SER A 232 0.82 -8.23 -8.13
C SER A 232 1.15 -8.22 -9.63
N TRP A 233 0.51 -9.08 -10.40
CA TRP A 233 0.59 -9.09 -11.86
C TRP A 233 -0.04 -7.83 -12.47
N GLU A 234 -1.16 -7.36 -11.93
CA GLU A 234 -1.79 -6.11 -12.35
C GLU A 234 -0.84 -4.92 -12.22
N ILE A 235 -0.19 -4.78 -11.06
CA ILE A 235 0.77 -3.71 -10.77
C ILE A 235 1.97 -3.76 -11.73
N LEU A 236 2.50 -4.95 -12.02
CA LEU A 236 3.57 -5.11 -13.00
C LEU A 236 3.12 -4.66 -14.39
N GLY A 237 1.91 -5.06 -14.82
CA GLY A 237 1.33 -4.65 -16.10
C GLY A 237 1.16 -3.14 -16.22
N ILE A 238 0.70 -2.48 -15.16
CA ILE A 238 0.59 -1.01 -15.10
C ILE A 238 1.95 -0.35 -15.33
N CYS A 239 2.99 -0.79 -14.62
CA CYS A 239 4.33 -0.24 -14.79
C CYS A 239 4.86 -0.46 -16.23
N GLN A 240 4.69 -1.65 -16.79
CA GLN A 240 5.11 -1.96 -18.16
C GLN A 240 4.37 -1.09 -19.19
N GLN A 241 3.05 -0.92 -19.03
CA GLN A 241 2.25 -0.04 -19.88
C GLN A 241 2.74 1.41 -19.80
N MET A 242 3.11 1.91 -18.62
CA MET A 242 3.65 3.26 -18.44
C MET A 242 5.01 3.50 -19.12
N THR A 243 5.77 2.43 -19.41
CA THR A 243 7.02 2.50 -20.19
C THR A 243 6.81 2.35 -21.70
N GLY A 244 5.57 2.08 -22.15
CA GLY A 244 5.26 1.80 -23.55
C GLY A 244 5.51 0.36 -23.99
N ASN A 245 5.90 -0.55 -23.08
CA ASN A 245 6.05 -1.97 -23.40
C ASN A 245 4.68 -2.68 -23.35
N HIS A 246 3.90 -2.47 -24.42
CA HIS A 246 2.53 -2.98 -24.52
C HIS A 246 2.45 -4.52 -24.53
N GLU A 247 3.42 -5.20 -25.14
CA GLU A 247 3.45 -6.67 -25.18
C GLU A 247 3.63 -7.26 -23.79
N ALA A 248 4.61 -6.76 -23.02
CA ALA A 248 4.82 -7.19 -21.66
C ALA A 248 3.61 -6.86 -20.77
N ALA A 249 3.02 -5.68 -20.92
CA ALA A 249 1.82 -5.28 -20.19
C ALA A 249 0.63 -6.22 -20.45
N LEU A 250 0.36 -6.55 -21.73
CA LEU A 250 -0.69 -7.50 -22.11
C LEU A 250 -0.45 -8.89 -21.49
N TYR A 251 0.81 -9.36 -21.50
CA TYR A 251 1.18 -10.60 -20.84
C TYR A 251 0.86 -10.54 -19.34
N SER A 252 1.29 -9.49 -18.64
CA SER A 252 1.07 -9.33 -17.21
C SER A 252 -0.42 -9.25 -16.84
N TYR A 253 -1.22 -8.47 -17.57
CA TYR A 253 -2.67 -8.42 -17.37
C TYR A 253 -3.34 -9.78 -17.63
N THR A 254 -2.88 -10.52 -18.64
CA THR A 254 -3.37 -11.88 -18.88
C THR A 254 -3.01 -12.83 -17.73
N GLN A 255 -1.81 -12.71 -17.15
CA GLN A 255 -1.44 -13.49 -15.97
C GLN A 255 -2.26 -13.10 -14.75
N SER A 256 -2.56 -11.81 -14.55
CA SER A 256 -3.45 -11.30 -13.50
C SER A 256 -4.83 -11.99 -13.56
N LEU A 257 -5.45 -12.04 -14.74
CA LEU A 257 -6.75 -12.71 -14.96
C LEU A 257 -6.73 -14.23 -14.71
N ARG A 258 -5.56 -14.88 -14.83
CA ARG A 258 -5.40 -16.32 -14.58
C ARG A 258 -5.23 -16.67 -13.11
N GLN A 259 -4.91 -15.69 -12.25
CA GLN A 259 -4.74 -15.92 -10.82
C GLN A 259 -6.08 -16.12 -10.11
N PHE A 260 -6.01 -16.59 -8.86
CA PHE A 260 -7.18 -16.57 -7.98
C PHE A 260 -7.68 -15.11 -7.83
N PRO A 261 -8.95 -14.82 -8.15
CA PRO A 261 -9.46 -13.44 -8.20
C PRO A 261 -9.82 -12.97 -6.80
N PHE A 262 -8.81 -12.73 -5.96
CA PHE A 262 -8.97 -12.28 -4.58
C PHE A 262 -9.51 -10.85 -4.53
N HIS A 263 -8.95 -9.95 -5.34
CA HIS A 263 -9.27 -8.52 -5.32
C HIS A 263 -10.45 -8.12 -6.20
N LYS A 264 -10.96 -9.06 -7.02
CA LYS A 264 -12.07 -8.84 -7.97
C LYS A 264 -11.82 -7.68 -8.96
N ILE A 265 -10.60 -7.56 -9.44
CA ILE A 265 -10.15 -6.48 -10.35
C ILE A 265 -10.36 -6.76 -11.85
N HIS A 266 -10.91 -7.93 -12.19
CA HIS A 266 -11.06 -8.43 -13.57
C HIS A 266 -11.67 -7.44 -14.58
N THR A 267 -12.65 -6.63 -14.17
CA THR A 267 -13.27 -5.62 -15.06
C THR A 267 -12.26 -4.54 -15.43
N ALA A 268 -11.49 -4.04 -14.46
CA ALA A 268 -10.43 -3.06 -14.72
C ALA A 268 -9.32 -3.67 -15.59
N THR A 269 -8.86 -4.88 -15.28
CA THR A 269 -7.84 -5.58 -16.05
C THR A 269 -8.28 -5.79 -17.51
N THR A 270 -9.53 -6.19 -17.74
CA THR A 270 -10.08 -6.40 -19.08
C THR A 270 -10.14 -5.09 -19.88
N HIS A 271 -10.54 -4.00 -19.22
CA HIS A 271 -10.55 -2.68 -19.84
C HIS A 271 -9.14 -2.24 -20.27
N ARG A 272 -8.12 -2.43 -19.44
CA ARG A 272 -6.72 -2.12 -19.80
C ARG A 272 -6.23 -2.93 -20.99
N ILE A 273 -6.60 -4.21 -21.08
CA ILE A 273 -6.27 -5.06 -22.24
C ILE A 273 -6.90 -4.50 -23.52
N GLN A 274 -8.18 -4.12 -23.46
CA GLN A 274 -8.88 -3.53 -24.60
C GLN A 274 -8.24 -2.22 -25.06
N GLU A 275 -7.94 -1.30 -24.13
CA GLU A 275 -7.26 -0.03 -24.44
C GLU A 275 -5.89 -0.24 -25.14
N LEU A 276 -5.14 -1.26 -24.74
CA LEU A 276 -3.85 -1.58 -25.36
C LEU A 276 -4.01 -2.13 -26.78
N GLN A 277 -5.02 -2.97 -27.00
CA GLN A 277 -5.31 -3.55 -28.32
C GLN A 277 -5.82 -2.50 -29.31
N GLU A 278 -6.68 -1.58 -28.89
CA GLU A 278 -7.19 -0.49 -29.73
C GLU A 278 -6.08 0.45 -30.20
N ARG A 279 -5.12 0.77 -29.32
CA ARG A 279 -3.97 1.62 -29.69
C ARG A 279 -3.08 0.98 -30.75
N GLN A 280 -2.91 -0.34 -30.73
CA GLN A 280 -2.14 -1.05 -31.75
C GLN A 280 -2.79 -0.99 -33.14
N LEU A 281 -4.13 -0.94 -33.21
CA LEU A 281 -4.86 -0.84 -34.48
C LEU A 281 -4.80 0.55 -35.12
N HIS A 282 -4.58 1.60 -34.33
CA HIS A 282 -4.48 2.99 -34.83
C HIS A 282 -3.05 3.46 -35.15
N THR A 283 -2.06 2.57 -35.04
CA THR A 283 -0.64 2.88 -35.35
C THR A 283 -0.21 2.34 -36.74
N TYR A 284 -1.16 1.83 -37.53
CA TYR A 284 -1.02 1.40 -38.93
C TYR A 284 -1.97 2.19 -39.82
#